data_AF-A0A833EAI7-F1
#
_entry.id   AF-A0A833EAI7-F1
#
_cell.length_a   1.000
_cell.length_b   1.000
_cell.length_c   1.000
_cell.angle_alpha   90.00
_cell.angle_beta   90.00
_cell.angle_gamma   90.00
#
_symmetry.space_group_name_H-M   'P 1'
#
loop_
_entity.id
_entity.type
_entity.pdbx_description
1 polymer ?
#
loop_
_entity_poly.entity_id
_entity_poly.type
_entity_poly.pdbx_seq_one_letter_code
_entity_poly.pdbx_strand_id
1 'polypeptide(L)'
;MTSKILTGLGQSLRVYVKPPLQRISIGLGLLAAKNTGSTIYAASPIRQIVSLAIDSLGLEIDVRSCDKAETEGVFLWCTPSSRPLFVAGTEIRYPLKYGLERMTVKRIHNEVYMLVIPRIGLREYVTLNNYLPVPAEPPCRKDIMEAISVVAEEGPINLRDVVDVVASTLGVKRGEARRLVLELVDRGCLEVNADGMVKIAEY
;
A
#
# COMPACT_ATOMS: atom_id res chain seq x y z
N MET A 1 11.02 -15.26 -17.68
CA MET A 1 10.32 -14.75 -18.88
C MET A 1 9.85 -13.33 -18.58
N THR A 2 10.30 -12.35 -19.34
CA THR A 2 9.88 -10.94 -19.21
C THR A 2 8.53 -10.77 -19.91
N SER A 3 7.52 -10.38 -19.13
CA SER A 3 6.12 -10.23 -19.52
C SER A 3 5.91 -9.04 -20.47
N LYS A 4 4.99 -9.14 -21.44
CA LYS A 4 4.74 -8.06 -22.43
C LYS A 4 4.17 -6.79 -21.78
N ILE A 5 3.21 -6.92 -20.86
CA ILE A 5 2.64 -5.76 -20.15
C ILE A 5 3.70 -5.17 -19.21
N LEU A 6 4.44 -6.01 -18.48
CA LEU A 6 5.48 -5.57 -17.53
C LEU A 6 6.66 -4.88 -18.23
N THR A 7 7.08 -5.35 -19.40
CA THR A 7 8.10 -4.66 -20.22
C THR A 7 7.56 -3.36 -20.81
N GLY A 8 6.29 -3.30 -21.18
CA GLY A 8 5.66 -2.13 -21.79
C GLY A 8 5.37 -0.98 -20.82
N LEU A 9 5.13 -1.29 -19.54
CA LEU A 9 4.88 -0.32 -18.47
C LEU A 9 6.00 0.74 -18.45
N GLY A 10 5.69 1.94 -18.95
CA GLY A 10 6.58 3.10 -19.01
C GLY A 10 7.27 3.38 -20.34
N GLN A 11 7.68 2.38 -21.13
CA GLN A 11 8.46 2.65 -22.37
C GLN A 11 7.62 3.27 -23.49
N SER A 12 6.34 2.91 -23.54
CA SER A 12 5.35 3.43 -24.48
C SER A 12 3.91 3.30 -23.96
N LEU A 13 3.72 2.49 -22.91
CA LEU A 13 2.43 2.16 -22.34
C LEU A 13 2.15 3.03 -21.11
N ARG A 14 1.24 4.00 -21.28
CA ARG A 14 0.72 4.85 -20.20
C ARG A 14 -0.50 4.17 -19.59
N VAL A 15 -0.45 3.79 -18.32
CA VAL A 15 -1.56 3.04 -17.68
C VAL A 15 -2.04 3.62 -16.36
N TYR A 16 -3.36 3.59 -16.17
CA TYR A 16 -4.04 3.87 -14.91
C TYR A 16 -4.49 2.56 -14.25
N VAL A 17 -4.09 2.33 -13.00
CA VAL A 17 -4.52 1.16 -12.21
C VAL A 17 -5.70 1.51 -11.34
N LYS A 18 -6.79 0.72 -11.45
CA LYS A 18 -7.95 0.85 -10.55
C LYS A 18 -7.59 0.31 -9.13
N PRO A 19 -7.96 1.02 -8.04
CA PRO A 19 -7.93 0.48 -6.66
C PRO A 19 -8.67 -0.86 -6.53
N PRO A 20 -8.35 -1.72 -5.54
CA PRO A 20 -7.74 -1.43 -4.23
C PRO A 20 -6.35 -2.05 -3.95
N LEU A 21 -5.67 -2.61 -4.96
CA LEU A 21 -4.47 -3.41 -4.72
C LEU A 21 -3.21 -2.53 -4.65
N GLN A 22 -2.93 -1.99 -3.48
CA GLN A 22 -1.83 -1.04 -3.25
C GLN A 22 -0.44 -1.64 -3.52
N ARG A 23 -0.20 -2.87 -3.05
CA ARG A 23 1.05 -3.64 -3.24
C ARG A 23 1.49 -3.74 -4.70
N ILE A 24 0.64 -4.34 -5.53
CA ILE A 24 0.90 -4.53 -6.97
C ILE A 24 1.04 -3.18 -7.67
N SER A 25 0.28 -2.16 -7.25
CA SER A 25 0.39 -0.82 -7.84
C SER A 25 1.75 -0.17 -7.58
N ILE A 26 2.29 -0.32 -6.36
CA ILE A 26 3.65 0.13 -6.03
C ILE A 26 4.67 -0.65 -6.86
N GLY A 27 4.60 -1.97 -6.88
CA GLY A 27 5.53 -2.81 -7.66
C GLY A 27 5.54 -2.47 -9.16
N LEU A 28 4.36 -2.25 -9.75
CA LEU A 28 4.22 -1.81 -11.14
C LEU A 28 4.77 -0.39 -11.35
N GLY A 29 4.55 0.52 -10.39
CA GLY A 29 5.12 1.86 -10.42
C GLY A 29 6.65 1.86 -10.37
N LEU A 30 7.26 1.04 -9.50
CA LEU A 30 8.71 0.86 -9.41
C LEU A 30 9.27 0.33 -10.73
N LEU A 31 8.61 -0.67 -11.32
CA LEU A 31 9.02 -1.23 -12.60
C LEU A 31 8.94 -0.19 -13.73
N ALA A 32 7.85 0.57 -13.78
CA ALA A 32 7.69 1.63 -14.77
C ALA A 32 8.81 2.68 -14.65
N ALA A 33 9.05 3.18 -13.43
CA ALA A 33 10.10 4.15 -13.16
C ALA A 33 11.50 3.63 -13.51
N LYS A 34 11.80 2.37 -13.17
CA LYS A 34 13.06 1.71 -13.53
C LYS A 34 13.25 1.63 -15.04
N ASN A 35 12.22 1.21 -15.77
CA ASN A 35 12.29 1.00 -17.21
C ASN A 35 12.45 2.31 -18.00
N THR A 36 12.05 3.45 -17.42
CA THR A 36 12.06 4.76 -18.07
C THR A 36 13.07 5.74 -17.48
N GLY A 37 13.75 5.39 -16.40
CA GLY A 37 14.61 6.31 -15.65
C GLY A 37 13.85 7.51 -15.07
N SER A 38 12.58 7.32 -14.68
CA SER A 38 11.71 8.42 -14.23
C SER A 38 11.56 8.49 -12.71
N THR A 39 11.25 9.69 -12.22
CA THR A 39 10.93 9.94 -10.81
C THR A 39 9.55 9.38 -10.43
N ILE A 40 9.45 8.87 -9.21
CA ILE A 40 8.16 8.51 -8.59
C ILE A 40 7.69 9.66 -7.71
N TYR A 41 6.48 10.14 -7.96
CA TYR A 41 5.75 11.07 -7.10
C TYR A 41 4.76 10.29 -6.25
N ALA A 42 4.98 10.25 -4.94
CA ALA A 42 4.19 9.44 -4.02
C ALA A 42 3.61 10.28 -2.88
N ALA A 43 2.33 10.06 -2.58
CA ALA A 43 1.67 10.74 -1.46
C ALA A 43 2.33 10.38 -0.12
N SER A 44 2.35 11.32 0.83
CA SER A 44 3.00 11.15 2.13
C SER A 44 2.72 9.82 2.84
N PRO A 45 1.47 9.29 2.86
CA PRO A 45 1.18 8.02 3.53
C PRO A 45 1.89 6.80 2.94
N ILE A 46 2.32 6.88 1.67
CA ILE A 46 2.93 5.75 0.95
C ILE A 46 4.37 6.03 0.52
N ARG A 47 4.84 7.27 0.62
CA ARG A 47 6.19 7.66 0.19
C ARG A 47 7.27 6.86 0.89
N GLN A 48 7.17 6.71 2.22
CA GLN A 48 8.12 5.94 3.03
C GLN A 48 8.16 4.48 2.59
N ILE A 49 7.00 3.88 2.34
CA ILE A 49 6.88 2.50 1.85
C ILE A 49 7.58 2.33 0.50
N VAL A 50 7.38 3.28 -0.43
CA VAL A 50 8.00 3.25 -1.75
C VAL A 50 9.51 3.38 -1.64
N SER A 51 10.02 4.31 -0.82
CA SER A 51 11.46 4.48 -0.57
C SER A 51 12.09 3.21 0.00
N LEU A 52 11.49 2.61 1.05
CA LEU A 52 11.96 1.36 1.64
C LEU A 52 12.00 0.22 0.61
N ALA A 53 11.00 0.14 -0.27
CA ALA A 53 10.95 -0.86 -1.32
C ALA A 53 12.06 -0.65 -2.37
N ILE A 54 12.38 0.60 -2.71
CA ILE A 54 13.48 0.96 -3.62
C ILE A 54 14.83 0.55 -3.03
N ASP A 55 15.08 0.95 -1.78
CA ASP A 55 16.33 0.67 -1.07
C ASP A 55 16.58 -0.85 -0.97
N SER A 56 15.55 -1.60 -0.57
CA SER A 56 15.65 -3.05 -0.41
C SER A 56 15.83 -3.80 -1.72
N LEU A 57 15.37 -3.23 -2.83
CA LEU A 57 15.54 -3.79 -4.17
C LEU A 57 16.83 -3.28 -4.85
N GLY A 58 17.59 -2.39 -4.20
CA GLY A 58 18.80 -1.77 -4.76
C GLY A 58 18.51 -1.00 -6.05
N LEU A 59 17.36 -0.31 -6.11
CA LEU A 59 16.96 0.44 -7.30
C LEU A 59 17.42 1.89 -7.18
N GLU A 60 17.99 2.43 -8.26
CA GLU A 60 18.35 3.85 -8.36
C GLU A 60 17.16 4.65 -8.90
N ILE A 61 16.14 4.86 -8.07
CA ILE A 61 14.92 5.59 -8.45
C ILE A 61 14.69 6.75 -7.47
N ASP A 62 14.56 7.96 -8.01
CA ASP A 62 14.23 9.15 -7.21
C ASP A 62 12.75 9.13 -6.78
N VAL A 63 12.50 9.35 -5.50
CA VAL A 63 11.15 9.46 -4.93
C VAL A 63 10.93 10.86 -4.39
N ARG A 64 9.93 11.55 -4.95
CA ARG A 64 9.54 12.89 -4.53
C ARG A 64 8.13 12.91 -3.98
N SER A 65 7.86 13.95 -3.22
CA SER A 65 6.54 14.25 -2.71
C SER A 65 5.69 14.90 -3.81
N CYS A 66 4.37 14.73 -3.73
CA CYS A 66 3.42 15.14 -4.77
C CYS A 66 3.34 16.65 -4.98
N ASP A 67 3.63 17.44 -3.96
CA ASP A 67 3.75 18.89 -3.99
C ASP A 67 4.89 19.37 -4.91
N LYS A 68 5.82 18.49 -5.27
CA LYS A 68 6.93 18.77 -6.20
C LYS A 68 6.69 18.22 -7.61
N ALA A 69 5.46 17.80 -7.92
CA ALA A 69 5.15 17.11 -9.17
C ALA A 69 4.89 18.10 -10.31
N GLU A 70 5.94 18.42 -11.07
CA GLU A 70 5.87 19.37 -12.19
C GLU A 70 6.16 18.73 -13.56
N THR A 71 6.67 17.50 -13.59
CA THR A 71 7.15 16.83 -14.82
C THR A 71 6.43 15.50 -15.10
N GLU A 72 6.74 14.89 -16.25
CA GLU A 72 6.36 13.50 -16.56
C GLU A 72 7.00 12.54 -15.54
N GLY A 73 6.27 11.49 -15.16
CA GLY A 73 6.72 10.55 -14.14
C GLY A 73 5.69 9.50 -13.77
N VAL A 74 5.99 8.77 -12.70
CA VAL A 74 5.13 7.74 -12.10
C VAL A 74 4.41 8.34 -10.90
N PHE A 75 3.10 8.22 -10.85
CA PHE A 75 2.26 8.88 -9.85
C PHE A 75 1.55 7.83 -8.98
N LEU A 76 1.87 7.82 -7.68
CA LEU A 76 1.28 6.93 -6.69
C LEU A 76 0.45 7.75 -5.67
N TRP A 77 -0.85 7.49 -5.64
CA TRP A 77 -1.88 8.13 -4.80
C TRP A 77 -1.87 9.66 -4.86
N CYS A 78 -1.63 10.21 -6.05
CA CYS A 78 -1.45 11.63 -6.24
C CYS A 78 -2.08 12.14 -7.53
N THR A 79 -2.22 13.46 -7.62
CA THR A 79 -2.70 14.12 -8.82
C THR A 79 -1.63 14.04 -9.91
N PRO A 80 -1.93 13.50 -11.10
CA PRO A 80 -0.96 13.38 -12.17
C PRO A 80 -0.69 14.71 -12.87
N SER A 81 0.49 14.81 -13.52
CA SER A 81 0.75 15.84 -14.53
C SER A 81 -0.05 15.59 -15.81
N SER A 82 0.12 16.43 -16.83
CA SER A 82 -0.60 16.30 -18.11
C SER A 82 -0.15 15.10 -18.96
N ARG A 83 1.02 14.52 -18.67
CA ARG A 83 1.61 13.39 -19.39
C ARG A 83 2.22 12.36 -18.42
N PRO A 84 1.41 11.66 -17.62
CA PRO A 84 1.93 10.65 -16.70
C PRO A 84 2.27 9.34 -17.43
N LEU A 85 3.30 8.64 -16.96
CA LEU A 85 3.68 7.30 -17.47
C LEU A 85 2.85 6.20 -16.81
N PHE A 86 2.57 6.38 -15.53
CA PHE A 86 1.81 5.44 -14.74
C PHE A 86 1.09 6.20 -13.65
N VAL A 87 -0.17 5.83 -13.41
CA VAL A 87 -0.91 6.37 -12.27
C VAL A 87 -1.64 5.25 -11.54
N ALA A 88 -1.44 5.16 -10.24
CA ALA A 88 -2.23 4.32 -9.35
C ALA A 88 -2.67 5.13 -8.14
N GLY A 89 -3.95 5.15 -7.82
CA GLY A 89 -4.46 6.00 -6.74
C GLY A 89 -5.97 6.13 -6.77
N THR A 90 -6.47 7.16 -6.08
CA THR A 90 -7.89 7.53 -6.07
C THR A 90 -8.45 7.67 -7.49
N GLU A 91 -9.78 7.61 -7.61
CA GLU A 91 -10.43 7.58 -8.92
C GLU A 91 -10.08 8.82 -9.76
N ILE A 92 -9.39 8.59 -10.87
CA ILE A 92 -9.15 9.62 -11.88
C ILE A 92 -10.36 9.66 -12.78
N ARG A 93 -11.06 10.79 -12.77
CA ARG A 93 -12.11 11.08 -13.74
C ARG A 93 -11.45 11.27 -15.11
N TYR A 94 -11.83 10.43 -16.07
CA TYR A 94 -11.36 10.47 -17.47
C TYR A 94 -9.85 10.23 -17.67
N PRO A 95 -9.31 9.04 -17.35
CA PRO A 95 -7.88 8.73 -17.51
C PRO A 95 -7.37 8.94 -18.95
N LEU A 96 -8.25 8.76 -19.94
CA LEU A 96 -7.94 8.99 -21.35
C LEU A 96 -7.48 10.41 -21.68
N LYS A 97 -7.90 11.43 -20.89
CA LYS A 97 -7.45 12.82 -21.08
C LYS A 97 -5.93 12.98 -20.91
N TYR A 98 -5.31 12.06 -20.17
CA TYR A 98 -3.89 12.02 -19.89
C TYR A 98 -3.15 11.01 -20.80
N GLY A 99 -3.83 10.46 -21.82
CA GLY A 99 -3.29 9.39 -22.64
C GLY A 99 -3.11 8.05 -21.91
N LEU A 100 -3.80 7.85 -20.78
CA LEU A 100 -3.69 6.63 -19.97
C LEU A 100 -4.73 5.57 -20.38
N GLU A 101 -4.29 4.32 -20.47
CA GLU A 101 -5.16 3.16 -20.60
C GLU A 101 -5.53 2.56 -19.23
N ARG A 102 -6.78 2.16 -19.06
CA ARG A 102 -7.24 1.60 -17.78
C ARG A 102 -6.80 0.14 -17.66
N MET A 103 -5.95 -0.14 -16.67
CA MET A 103 -5.58 -1.48 -16.25
C MET A 103 -6.43 -1.93 -15.06
N THR A 104 -7.03 -3.10 -15.19
CA THR A 104 -7.72 -3.82 -14.11
C THR A 104 -6.79 -4.87 -13.57
N VAL A 105 -6.63 -4.90 -12.25
CA VAL A 105 -5.86 -5.94 -11.57
C VAL A 105 -6.82 -6.81 -10.78
N LYS A 106 -6.79 -8.12 -11.02
CA LYS A 106 -7.59 -9.11 -10.29
C LYS A 106 -6.67 -10.11 -9.62
N ARG A 107 -6.77 -10.30 -8.30
CA ARG A 107 -6.08 -11.39 -7.62
C ARG A 107 -6.79 -12.70 -7.96
N ILE A 108 -6.05 -13.67 -8.47
CA ILE A 108 -6.58 -15.00 -8.86
C ILE A 108 -6.21 -16.06 -7.81
N HIS A 109 -5.05 -15.91 -7.18
CA HIS A 109 -4.56 -16.79 -6.11
C HIS A 109 -3.66 -16.02 -5.13
N ASN A 110 -3.12 -16.67 -4.09
CA ASN A 110 -1.99 -16.14 -3.31
C ASN A 110 -0.83 -15.78 -4.24
N GLU A 111 -0.38 -14.52 -4.18
CA GLU A 111 0.68 -13.91 -5.00
C GLU A 111 0.49 -13.93 -6.54
N VAL A 112 -0.61 -14.49 -7.06
CA VAL A 112 -0.93 -14.50 -8.50
C VAL A 112 -2.00 -13.48 -8.82
N TYR A 113 -1.64 -12.55 -9.70
CA TYR A 113 -2.49 -11.47 -10.17
C TYR A 113 -2.68 -11.57 -11.68
N MET A 114 -3.85 -11.14 -12.13
CA MET A 114 -4.18 -10.99 -13.53
C MET A 114 -4.29 -9.50 -13.86
N LEU A 115 -3.41 -9.04 -14.74
CA LEU A 115 -3.40 -7.70 -15.29
C LEU A 115 -4.22 -7.70 -16.58
N VAL A 116 -5.16 -6.77 -16.72
CA VAL A 116 -6.01 -6.66 -17.91
C VAL A 116 -6.07 -5.21 -18.37
N ILE A 117 -5.78 -4.95 -19.64
CA ILE A 117 -6.00 -3.65 -20.28
C ILE A 117 -7.07 -3.83 -21.36
N PRO A 118 -8.36 -3.58 -21.03
CA PRO A 118 -9.49 -4.05 -21.84
C PRO A 118 -9.49 -3.53 -23.28
N ARG A 119 -9.15 -2.25 -23.48
CA ARG A 119 -9.20 -1.60 -24.81
C ARG A 119 -8.24 -2.18 -25.83
N ILE A 120 -7.10 -2.67 -25.37
CA ILE A 120 -6.06 -3.27 -26.22
C ILE A 120 -6.07 -4.80 -26.16
N GLY A 121 -7.06 -5.40 -25.47
CA GLY A 121 -7.21 -6.86 -25.36
C GLY A 121 -6.07 -7.57 -24.63
N LEU A 122 -5.19 -6.85 -23.95
CA LEU A 122 -4.05 -7.44 -23.25
C LEU A 122 -4.49 -8.00 -21.91
N ARG A 123 -4.16 -9.27 -21.67
CA ARG A 123 -4.41 -10.00 -20.42
C ARG A 123 -3.17 -10.81 -20.08
N GLU A 124 -2.69 -10.69 -18.86
CA GLU A 124 -1.48 -11.38 -18.42
C GLU A 124 -1.57 -11.80 -16.96
N TYR A 125 -0.95 -12.94 -16.64
CA TYR A 125 -0.82 -13.42 -15.28
C TYR A 125 0.59 -13.11 -14.80
N VAL A 126 0.67 -12.49 -13.63
CA VAL A 126 1.93 -12.14 -12.98
C VAL A 126 1.93 -12.73 -11.59
N THR A 127 3.05 -13.37 -11.26
CA THR A 127 3.32 -13.85 -9.90
C THR A 127 4.30 -12.87 -9.27
N LEU A 128 3.92 -12.25 -8.16
CA LEU A 128 4.82 -11.41 -7.40
C LEU A 128 5.48 -12.25 -6.30
N ASN A 129 6.58 -12.92 -6.63
CA ASN A 129 7.39 -13.61 -5.63
C ASN A 129 8.40 -12.62 -5.02
N ASN A 130 8.60 -12.69 -3.70
CA ASN A 130 9.62 -11.90 -2.97
C ASN A 130 9.47 -10.37 -3.07
N TYR A 131 8.33 -9.83 -3.50
CA TYR A 131 8.06 -8.41 -3.34
C TYR A 131 7.75 -8.13 -1.88
N LEU A 132 8.47 -7.17 -1.29
CA LEU A 132 8.28 -6.76 0.10
C LEU A 132 6.78 -6.60 0.40
N PRO A 133 6.27 -7.26 1.45
CA PRO A 133 4.88 -7.10 1.83
C PRO A 133 4.66 -5.65 2.24
N VAL A 134 4.15 -4.82 1.32
CA VAL A 134 3.72 -3.47 1.66
C VAL A 134 2.56 -3.60 2.64
N PRO A 135 2.71 -3.22 3.91
CA PRO A 135 1.60 -3.28 4.85
C PRO A 135 0.46 -2.42 4.29
N ALA A 136 -0.75 -3.00 4.14
CA ALA A 136 -1.92 -2.25 3.68
C ALA A 136 -2.37 -1.22 4.72
N GLU A 137 -1.91 -1.39 5.95
CA GLU A 137 -2.08 -0.51 7.11
C GLU A 137 -0.71 -0.44 7.81
N PRO A 138 -0.37 0.67 8.48
CA PRO A 138 0.81 0.70 9.36
C PRO A 138 0.76 -0.51 10.32
N PRO A 139 1.91 -1.15 10.62
CA PRO A 139 1.95 -2.38 11.43
C PRO A 139 1.19 -2.21 12.74
N CYS A 140 1.33 -1.02 13.34
CA CYS A 140 0.53 -0.54 14.45
C CYS A 140 -0.52 0.47 13.96
N ARG A 141 -1.78 0.05 13.97
CA ARG A 141 -2.92 0.90 13.62
C ARG A 141 -3.04 2.06 14.61
N LYS A 142 -2.74 3.28 14.16
CA LYS A 142 -2.71 4.48 15.01
C LYS A 142 -4.01 4.72 15.78
N ASP A 143 -5.16 4.53 15.14
CA ASP A 143 -6.48 4.68 15.75
C ASP A 143 -6.70 3.70 16.91
N ILE A 144 -6.22 2.46 16.78
CA ILE A 144 -6.27 1.46 17.85
C ILE A 144 -5.24 1.77 18.93
N MET A 145 -4.03 2.14 18.54
CA MET A 145 -2.97 2.48 19.49
C MET A 145 -3.34 3.71 20.32
N GLU A 146 -3.90 4.76 19.72
CA GLU A 146 -4.39 5.95 20.42
C GLU A 146 -5.53 5.60 21.39
N ALA A 147 -6.47 4.76 20.98
CA ALA A 147 -7.55 4.29 21.85
C ALA A 147 -7.03 3.52 23.08
N ILE A 148 -5.98 2.70 22.89
CA ILE A 148 -5.35 1.93 23.97
C ILE A 148 -4.47 2.84 24.83
N SER A 149 -3.74 3.80 24.25
CA SER A 149 -2.87 4.73 25.00
C SER A 149 -3.65 5.51 26.05
N VAL A 150 -4.86 6.00 25.72
CA VAL A 150 -5.69 6.79 26.64
C VAL A 150 -6.02 6.04 27.93
N VAL A 151 -6.15 4.71 27.86
CA VAL A 151 -6.42 3.86 29.04
C VAL A 151 -5.15 3.21 29.61
N ALA A 152 -4.04 3.22 28.87
CA ALA A 152 -2.77 2.58 29.27
C ALA A 152 -1.84 3.54 30.00
N GLU A 153 -2.17 4.84 30.06
CA GLU A 153 -1.43 5.84 30.85
C GLU A 153 -1.32 5.46 32.34
N GLU A 154 -2.23 4.64 32.86
CA GLU A 154 -2.22 4.14 34.25
C GLU A 154 -1.41 2.84 34.45
N GLY A 155 -0.82 2.29 33.38
CA GLY A 155 -0.05 1.06 33.39
C GLY A 155 -0.64 -0.06 32.52
N PRO A 156 -0.13 -1.30 32.63
CA PRO A 156 -0.65 -2.44 31.89
C PRO A 156 -2.15 -2.65 32.16
N ILE A 157 -2.92 -2.97 31.13
CA ILE A 157 -4.39 -3.11 31.19
C ILE A 157 -4.78 -4.55 30.92
N ASN A 158 -5.84 -5.07 31.53
CA ASN A 158 -6.34 -6.39 31.17
C ASN A 158 -6.76 -6.47 29.68
N LEU A 159 -6.41 -7.55 28.99
CA LEU A 159 -6.80 -7.81 27.60
C LEU A 159 -8.31 -7.69 27.39
N ARG A 160 -9.11 -8.08 28.38
CA ARG A 160 -10.56 -7.96 28.35
C ARG A 160 -11.01 -6.51 28.12
N ASP A 161 -10.41 -5.58 28.85
CA ASP A 161 -10.79 -4.17 28.89
C ASP A 161 -10.24 -3.43 27.65
N VAL A 162 -9.03 -3.79 27.21
CA VAL A 162 -8.48 -3.34 25.92
C VAL A 162 -9.42 -3.70 24.77
N VAL A 163 -9.93 -4.93 24.75
CA VAL A 163 -10.89 -5.37 23.72
C VAL A 163 -12.20 -4.58 23.79
N ASP A 164 -12.68 -4.23 24.98
CA ASP A 164 -13.91 -3.45 25.16
C ASP A 164 -13.72 -2.00 24.71
N VAL A 165 -12.57 -1.39 25.00
CA VAL A 165 -12.20 -0.06 24.51
C VAL A 165 -12.10 -0.05 22.99
N VAL A 166 -11.40 -1.01 22.38
CA VAL A 166 -11.28 -1.09 20.91
C VAL A 166 -12.64 -1.37 20.24
N ALA A 167 -13.48 -2.23 20.83
CA ALA A 167 -14.81 -2.50 20.32
C ALA A 167 -15.70 -1.25 20.33
N SER A 168 -15.66 -0.50 21.44
CA SER A 168 -16.41 0.76 21.61
C SER A 168 -15.92 1.84 20.64
N THR A 169 -14.61 2.09 20.60
CA THR A 169 -14.02 3.17 19.80
C THR A 169 -14.19 2.96 18.30
N LEU A 170 -14.09 1.71 17.82
CA LEU A 170 -14.23 1.39 16.40
C LEU A 170 -15.67 1.01 15.98
N GLY A 171 -16.61 0.89 16.92
CA GLY A 171 -17.98 0.45 16.64
C GLY A 171 -18.06 -0.98 16.09
N VAL A 172 -17.16 -1.87 16.53
CA VAL A 172 -17.08 -3.27 16.06
C VAL A 172 -17.50 -4.26 17.14
N LYS A 173 -17.84 -5.49 16.74
CA LYS A 173 -18.16 -6.56 17.69
C LYS A 173 -16.91 -6.95 18.49
N ARG A 174 -17.12 -7.34 19.76
CA ARG A 174 -16.06 -7.78 20.69
C ARG A 174 -15.12 -8.86 20.11
N GLY A 175 -15.66 -9.81 19.34
CA GLY A 175 -14.86 -10.84 18.67
C GLY A 175 -13.90 -10.28 17.61
N GLU A 176 -14.34 -9.27 16.87
CA GLU A 176 -13.52 -8.59 15.86
C GLU A 176 -12.48 -7.67 16.52
N ALA A 177 -12.86 -6.94 17.57
CA ALA A 177 -11.91 -6.18 18.38
C ALA A 177 -10.82 -7.08 18.99
N ARG A 178 -11.18 -8.26 19.51
CA ARG A 178 -10.22 -9.25 20.01
C ARG A 178 -9.27 -9.73 18.92
N ARG A 179 -9.79 -9.99 17.71
CA ARG A 179 -8.97 -10.37 16.55
C ARG A 179 -7.94 -9.27 16.23
N LEU A 180 -8.38 -8.01 16.18
CA LEU A 180 -7.53 -6.86 15.88
C LEU A 180 -6.45 -6.63 16.95
N VAL A 181 -6.80 -6.77 18.24
CA VAL A 181 -5.84 -6.63 19.35
C VAL A 181 -4.78 -7.73 19.30
N LEU A 182 -5.18 -8.99 19.10
CA LEU A 182 -4.23 -10.11 18.98
C LEU A 182 -3.35 -9.98 17.72
N GLU A 183 -3.89 -9.44 16.64
CA GLU A 183 -3.13 -9.12 15.43
C GLU A 183 -2.06 -8.04 15.69
N LEU A 184 -2.33 -7.06 16.56
CA LEU A 184 -1.33 -6.08 17.00
C LEU A 184 -0.27 -6.69 17.93
N VAL A 185 -0.64 -7.69 18.74
CA VAL A 185 0.32 -8.45 19.57
C VAL A 185 1.27 -9.27 18.70
N ASP A 186 0.73 -10.00 17.73
CA ASP A 186 1.51 -10.80 16.77
C ASP A 186 2.49 -9.94 15.95
N ARG A 187 2.12 -8.67 15.73
CA ARG A 187 2.93 -7.67 15.03
C ARG A 187 3.91 -6.91 15.94
N GLY A 188 3.96 -7.22 17.24
CA GLY A 188 4.86 -6.55 18.20
C GLY A 188 4.48 -5.10 18.52
N CYS A 189 3.24 -4.69 18.28
CA CYS A 189 2.73 -3.37 18.67
C CYS A 189 2.24 -3.34 20.13
N LEU A 190 1.82 -4.50 20.63
CA LEU A 190 1.33 -4.72 21.99
C LEU A 190 2.05 -5.93 22.58
N GLU A 191 2.35 -5.88 23.87
CA GLU A 191 2.86 -7.03 24.62
C GLU A 191 1.78 -7.54 25.57
N VAL A 192 1.60 -8.86 25.63
CA VAL A 192 0.70 -9.50 26.59
C VAL A 192 1.53 -10.35 27.55
N ASN A 193 1.46 -10.05 28.84
CA ASN A 193 2.16 -10.82 29.85
C ASN A 193 1.38 -12.11 30.24
N ALA A 194 1.99 -12.95 31.07
CA ALA A 194 1.39 -14.22 31.51
C ALA A 194 0.05 -14.05 32.27
N ASP A 195 -0.16 -12.88 32.88
CA ASP A 195 -1.39 -12.54 33.62
C ASP A 195 -2.50 -11.98 32.70
N GLY A 196 -2.26 -11.93 31.39
CA GLY A 196 -3.22 -11.40 30.41
C GLY A 196 -3.30 -9.87 30.39
N MET A 197 -2.27 -9.19 30.90
CA MET A 197 -2.14 -7.74 30.86
C MET A 197 -1.44 -7.31 29.57
N VAL A 198 -2.04 -6.34 28.90
CA VAL A 198 -1.60 -5.71 27.66
C VAL A 198 -0.89 -4.41 28.01
N LYS A 199 0.29 -4.18 27.43
CA LYS A 199 0.94 -2.87 27.38
C LYS A 199 1.35 -2.54 25.95
N ILE A 200 1.56 -1.26 25.68
CA ILE A 200 2.15 -0.82 24.40
C ILE A 200 3.62 -1.24 24.41
N ALA A 201 4.09 -1.86 23.32
CA ALA A 201 5.49 -2.23 23.17
C ALA A 201 6.35 -0.96 23.12
N GLU A 202 7.47 -0.94 23.84
CA GLU A 202 8.44 0.15 23.77
C GLU A 202 9.21 0.02 22.45
N TYR A 203 9.16 1.07 21.62
CA TYR A 203 9.86 1.18 20.34
C TYR A 203 11.16 1.97 20.49
#